data_AF-A0A2Z3GWI4-F1
#
_entry.id   AF-A0A2Z3GWI4-F1
#
_cell.length_a   1.000
_cell.length_b   1.000
_cell.length_c   1.000
_cell.angle_alpha   90.00
_cell.angle_beta   90.00
_cell.angle_gamma   90.00
#
_symmetry.space_group_name_H-M   'P 1'
#
loop_
_entity.id
_entity.type
_entity.pdbx_description
1 polymer ?
#
loop_
_entity_poly.entity_id
_entity_poly.type
_entity_poly.pdbx_seq_one_letter_code
_entity_poly.pdbx_strand_id
1 'polypeptide(L)'
;MGQRTGKHGGACWFTTFIVERDKLGLTETVKLFFAVSNAVFDASIATWKAKRFYGYCRPITAIRYLFRGKTIQAWGGAGKGVVDLPGELWRPFQADNFLTPPFSEYVSGHSAFSMAAATVLKAYTGSNQFGYFYMQRKPLTADPPEEALVILLVWNTFRDAAFDASESRLYGSIHFYEGNVAGLERGKKMGTNAFQKAQAYRAGTVAQPAVEWL
;
A
#
# COMPACT_ATOMS: atom_id res chain seq x y z
N MET A 1 -7.93 -3.25 -0.13
CA MET A 1 -6.83 -3.76 -1.00
C MET A 1 -5.98 -4.90 -0.39
N GLY A 2 -6.13 -5.26 0.89
CA GLY A 2 -5.10 -6.06 1.58
C GLY A 2 -5.08 -7.59 1.43
N GLN A 3 -6.05 -8.24 0.77
CA GLN A 3 -6.10 -9.72 0.79
C GLN A 3 -6.39 -10.45 -0.53
N ARG A 4 -6.67 -9.77 -1.66
CA ARG A 4 -7.01 -10.47 -2.92
C ARG A 4 -6.55 -9.85 -4.24
N THR A 5 -5.66 -8.86 -4.25
CA THR A 5 -4.92 -8.56 -5.49
C THR A 5 -3.77 -9.56 -5.59
N GLY A 6 -3.99 -10.67 -6.27
CA GLY A 6 -3.01 -11.74 -6.42
C GLY A 6 -1.67 -11.21 -6.92
N LYS A 7 -0.62 -11.45 -6.13
CA LYS A 7 0.82 -11.54 -6.42
C LYS A 7 1.53 -10.54 -7.37
N HIS A 8 0.87 -9.66 -8.11
CA HIS A 8 1.47 -8.61 -8.95
C HIS A 8 0.73 -7.26 -8.73
N GLY A 9 1.51 -6.19 -8.49
CA GLY A 9 1.13 -5.02 -7.69
C GLY A 9 -0.03 -4.16 -8.21
N GLY A 10 -0.86 -3.70 -7.27
CA GLY A 10 -1.99 -2.79 -7.55
C GLY A 10 -1.61 -1.53 -8.32
N ALA A 11 -0.39 -1.03 -8.17
CA ALA A 11 0.12 0.12 -8.92
C ALA A 11 0.16 -0.14 -10.44
N CYS A 12 0.63 -1.31 -10.90
CA CYS A 12 0.69 -1.62 -12.33
C CYS A 12 -0.71 -1.81 -12.92
N TRP A 13 -1.62 -2.46 -12.19
CA TRP A 13 -3.02 -2.60 -12.60
C TRP A 13 -3.73 -1.26 -12.73
N PHE A 14 -3.56 -0.36 -11.75
CA PHE A 14 -4.12 0.99 -11.83
C PHE A 14 -3.48 1.80 -12.95
N THR A 15 -2.20 1.57 -13.25
CA THR A 15 -1.54 2.19 -14.39
C THR A 15 -2.13 1.72 -15.71
N THR A 16 -2.38 0.42 -15.88
CA THR A 16 -3.08 -0.12 -17.07
C THR A 16 -4.46 0.49 -17.23
N PHE A 17 -5.23 0.59 -16.15
CA PHE A 17 -6.54 1.24 -16.21
C PHE A 17 -6.45 2.70 -16.68
N ILE A 18 -5.42 3.45 -16.26
CA ILE A 18 -5.20 4.83 -16.73
C ILE A 18 -4.81 4.87 -18.20
N VAL A 19 -3.99 3.93 -18.68
CA VAL A 19 -3.65 3.81 -20.10
C VAL A 19 -4.92 3.62 -20.95
N GLU A 20 -5.83 2.73 -20.52
CA GLU A 20 -7.09 2.48 -21.21
C GLU A 20 -8.05 3.67 -21.14
N ARG A 21 -8.24 4.24 -19.93
CA ARG A 21 -9.14 5.37 -19.69
C ARG A 21 -8.74 6.60 -20.53
N ASP A 22 -7.45 6.91 -20.55
CA ASP A 22 -6.92 8.11 -21.21
C ASP A 22 -6.48 7.84 -22.66
N LYS A 23 -6.67 6.61 -23.16
CA LYS A 23 -6.32 6.17 -24.52
C LYS A 23 -4.86 6.48 -24.89
N LEU A 24 -3.95 6.20 -23.96
CA LEU A 24 -2.53 6.48 -24.15
C LEU A 24 -1.93 5.60 -25.25
N GLY A 25 -1.12 6.20 -26.13
CA GLY A 25 -0.34 5.47 -27.14
C GLY A 25 0.82 4.69 -26.51
N LEU A 26 1.54 3.91 -27.34
CA LEU A 26 2.66 3.09 -26.88
C LEU A 26 3.75 3.94 -26.19
N THR A 27 4.10 5.08 -26.78
CA THR A 27 5.13 5.98 -26.26
C THR A 27 4.75 6.54 -24.88
N GLU A 28 3.50 6.99 -24.72
CA GLU A 28 2.97 7.50 -23.46
C GLU A 28 2.88 6.39 -22.41
N THR A 29 2.45 5.21 -22.82
CA THR A 29 2.35 4.02 -21.96
C THR A 29 3.71 3.65 -21.39
N VAL A 30 4.75 3.54 -22.23
CA VAL A 30 6.11 3.23 -21.78
C VAL A 30 6.61 4.30 -20.79
N LYS A 31 6.41 5.59 -21.08
CA LYS A 31 6.82 6.69 -20.19
C LYS A 31 6.11 6.64 -18.84
N LEU A 32 4.81 6.36 -18.84
CA LEU A 32 4.02 6.27 -17.62
C LEU A 32 4.48 5.09 -16.75
N PHE A 33 4.58 3.88 -17.33
CA PHE A 33 5.06 2.70 -16.59
C PHE A 33 6.49 2.88 -16.08
N PHE A 34 7.37 3.51 -16.87
CA PHE A 34 8.72 3.85 -16.44
C PHE A 34 8.70 4.72 -15.18
N ALA A 35 7.91 5.81 -15.19
CA ALA A 35 7.83 6.73 -14.04
C ALA A 35 7.21 6.06 -12.80
N VAL A 36 6.09 5.33 -12.96
CA VAL A 36 5.40 4.68 -11.83
C VAL A 36 6.26 3.58 -11.22
N SER A 37 6.88 2.73 -12.05
CA SER A 37 7.69 1.61 -11.57
C SER A 37 8.92 2.08 -10.81
N ASN A 38 9.62 3.10 -11.31
CA ASN A 38 10.76 3.69 -10.61
C ASN A 38 10.34 4.37 -9.30
N ALA A 39 9.20 5.08 -9.27
CA ALA A 39 8.69 5.68 -8.04
C ALA A 39 8.36 4.65 -6.97
N VAL A 40 7.71 3.55 -7.34
CA VAL A 40 7.41 2.44 -6.42
C VAL A 40 8.70 1.76 -5.95
N PHE A 41 9.67 1.58 -6.84
CA PHE A 41 10.97 0.99 -6.51
C PHE A 41 11.77 1.87 -5.55
N ASP A 42 11.89 3.18 -5.78
CA ASP A 42 12.56 4.11 -4.88
C ASP A 42 11.85 4.18 -3.51
N ALA A 43 10.50 4.19 -3.51
CA ALA A 43 9.72 4.08 -2.30
C ALA A 43 9.98 2.79 -1.53
N SER A 44 10.27 1.69 -2.24
CA SER A 44 10.68 0.43 -1.63
C SER A 44 12.06 0.55 -0.97
N ILE A 45 13.07 1.06 -1.65
CA ILE A 45 14.42 1.22 -1.06
C ILE A 45 14.34 2.07 0.21
N ALA A 46 13.64 3.21 0.15
CA ALA A 46 13.47 4.11 1.29
C ALA A 46 12.70 3.46 2.45
N THR A 47 11.69 2.64 2.14
CA THR A 47 10.89 1.93 3.16
C THR A 47 11.69 0.84 3.85
N TRP A 48 12.43 0.01 3.11
CA TRP A 48 13.21 -1.08 3.70
C TRP A 48 14.40 -0.56 4.48
N LYS A 49 15.01 0.56 4.05
CA LYS A 49 16.01 1.29 4.85
C LYS A 49 15.43 1.69 6.21
N ALA A 50 14.22 2.26 6.25
CA ALA A 50 13.56 2.63 7.50
C ALA A 50 13.25 1.38 8.36
N LYS A 51 12.73 0.31 7.77
CA LYS A 51 12.43 -0.94 8.48
C LYS A 51 13.67 -1.55 9.15
N ARG A 52 14.80 -1.52 8.46
CA ARG A 52 16.07 -2.02 8.98
C ARG A 52 16.64 -1.12 10.08
N PHE A 53 16.52 0.19 9.91
CA PHE A 53 17.05 1.19 10.84
C PHE A 53 16.27 1.20 12.17
N TYR A 54 14.94 1.29 12.11
CA TYR A 54 14.12 1.45 13.31
C TYR A 54 13.79 0.14 14.02
N GLY A 55 13.64 -0.98 13.30
CA GLY A 55 13.43 -2.30 13.92
C GLY A 55 12.14 -2.44 14.74
N TYR A 56 11.08 -1.66 14.45
CA TYR A 56 9.85 -1.66 15.24
C TYR A 56 9.11 -3.00 15.22
N CYS A 57 8.57 -3.39 16.38
CA CYS A 57 7.71 -4.57 16.51
C CYS A 57 6.34 -4.37 15.84
N ARG A 58 5.66 -5.48 15.54
CA ARG A 58 4.30 -5.46 14.98
C ARG A 58 3.23 -5.33 16.07
N PRO A 59 1.99 -4.89 15.72
CA PRO A 59 0.89 -4.80 16.67
C PRO A 59 0.61 -6.10 17.44
N ILE A 60 0.71 -7.27 16.80
CA ILE A 60 0.55 -8.57 17.47
C ILE A 60 1.53 -8.77 18.63
N THR A 61 2.78 -8.33 18.49
CA THR A 61 3.77 -8.41 19.56
C THR A 61 3.43 -7.43 20.68
N ALA A 62 3.17 -6.16 20.33
CA ALA A 62 2.89 -5.12 21.32
C ALA A 62 1.62 -5.40 22.13
N ILE A 63 0.52 -5.78 21.47
CA ILE A 63 -0.77 -6.04 22.12
C ILE A 63 -0.65 -7.24 23.06
N ARG A 64 -0.11 -8.37 22.58
CA ARG A 64 0.05 -9.56 23.43
C ARG A 64 0.99 -9.33 24.62
N TYR A 65 1.98 -8.45 24.47
CA TYR A 65 2.89 -8.09 25.55
C TYR A 65 2.22 -7.17 26.58
N LEU A 66 1.61 -6.06 26.13
CA LEU A 66 1.04 -5.02 26.99
C LEU A 66 -0.27 -5.43 27.67
N PHE A 67 -1.03 -6.34 27.04
CA PHE A 67 -2.33 -6.82 27.54
C PHE A 67 -2.28 -8.25 28.08
N ARG A 68 -1.08 -8.78 28.37
CA ARG A 68 -0.94 -10.09 29.01
C ARG A 68 -1.67 -10.13 30.35
N GLY A 69 -2.47 -11.18 30.56
CA GLY A 69 -3.25 -11.37 31.78
C GLY A 69 -4.46 -10.44 31.91
N LYS A 70 -4.78 -9.67 30.86
CA LYS A 70 -5.95 -8.79 30.81
C LYS A 70 -6.94 -9.31 29.78
N THR A 71 -8.23 -9.26 30.09
CA THR A 71 -9.29 -9.47 29.10
C THR A 71 -9.45 -8.21 28.26
N ILE A 72 -9.54 -8.36 26.94
CA ILE A 72 -9.81 -7.29 25.99
C ILE A 72 -10.94 -7.68 25.04
N GLN A 73 -11.65 -6.68 24.50
CA GLN A 73 -12.60 -6.88 23.41
C GLN A 73 -11.90 -6.79 22.06
N ALA A 74 -12.01 -7.85 21.26
CA ALA A 74 -11.42 -7.89 19.92
C ALA A 74 -12.10 -8.93 19.02
N TRP A 75 -11.75 -8.94 17.74
CA TRP A 75 -12.20 -9.95 16.80
C TRP A 75 -11.75 -11.36 17.25
N GLY A 76 -12.71 -12.25 17.49
CA GLY A 76 -12.48 -13.60 18.00
C GLY A 76 -11.95 -14.58 16.94
N GLY A 77 -11.93 -14.17 15.68
CA GLY A 77 -11.65 -15.02 14.53
C GLY A 77 -12.87 -15.20 13.64
N ALA A 78 -12.69 -15.93 12.53
CA ALA A 78 -13.72 -16.08 11.52
C ALA A 78 -15.03 -16.63 12.11
N GLY A 79 -16.15 -15.96 11.82
CA GLY A 79 -17.49 -16.29 12.28
C GLY A 79 -17.77 -16.04 13.76
N LYS A 80 -16.84 -15.41 14.50
CA LYS A 80 -16.98 -15.18 15.95
C LYS A 80 -17.31 -13.74 16.32
N GLY A 81 -17.21 -12.80 15.39
CA GLY A 81 -17.43 -11.38 15.66
C GLY A 81 -16.48 -10.83 16.73
N VAL A 82 -16.93 -9.85 17.48
CA VAL A 82 -16.20 -9.28 18.62
C VAL A 82 -16.50 -10.07 19.88
N VAL A 83 -15.45 -10.50 20.59
CA VAL A 83 -15.55 -11.28 21.83
C VAL A 83 -14.60 -10.73 22.88
N ASP A 84 -14.89 -11.03 24.14
CA ASP A 84 -13.92 -10.89 25.24
C ASP A 84 -12.89 -12.03 25.16
N LEU A 85 -11.61 -11.70 25.12
CA LEU A 85 -10.52 -12.68 25.09
C LEU A 85 -9.27 -12.19 25.85
N PRO A 86 -8.45 -13.10 26.42
CA PRO A 86 -7.17 -12.73 27.02
C PRO A 86 -6.23 -12.06 26.01
N GLY A 87 -5.65 -10.90 26.34
CA GLY A 87 -4.84 -10.11 25.41
C GLY A 87 -3.65 -10.86 24.81
N GLU A 88 -3.07 -11.82 25.51
CA GLU A 88 -2.04 -12.73 25.01
C GLU A 88 -2.51 -13.66 23.86
N LEU A 89 -3.82 -13.87 23.71
CA LEU A 89 -4.43 -14.65 22.62
C LEU A 89 -4.87 -13.77 21.44
N TRP A 90 -4.82 -12.44 21.57
CA TRP A 90 -5.22 -11.51 20.52
C TRP A 90 -4.52 -11.80 19.20
N ARG A 91 -5.21 -11.60 18.08
CA ARG A 91 -4.64 -11.72 16.74
C ARG A 91 -5.18 -10.63 15.81
N PRO A 92 -4.39 -10.23 14.79
CA PRO A 92 -4.86 -9.30 13.77
C PRO A 92 -6.04 -9.86 12.96
N PHE A 93 -6.81 -8.97 12.31
CA PHE A 93 -7.85 -9.34 11.34
C PHE A 93 -7.22 -9.89 10.05
N GLN A 94 -6.83 -11.16 10.10
CA GLN A 94 -6.17 -11.89 9.02
C GLN A 94 -6.72 -13.33 8.95
N ALA A 95 -6.66 -13.93 7.75
CA ALA A 95 -6.94 -15.34 7.60
C ALA A 95 -5.92 -16.18 8.36
N ASP A 96 -6.32 -17.35 8.85
CA ASP A 96 -5.47 -18.22 9.67
C ASP A 96 -4.18 -18.67 8.94
N ASN A 97 -4.23 -18.73 7.61
CA ASN A 97 -3.09 -19.08 6.75
C ASN A 97 -2.32 -17.85 6.21
N PHE A 98 -2.67 -16.63 6.63
CA PHE A 98 -2.05 -15.39 6.19
C PHE A 98 -1.52 -14.61 7.39
N LEU A 99 -0.29 -14.91 7.77
CA LEU A 99 0.33 -14.33 8.96
C LEU A 99 0.75 -12.87 8.76
N THR A 100 0.95 -12.17 9.88
CA THR A 100 1.57 -10.84 9.88
C THR A 100 2.92 -10.91 9.13
N PRO A 101 3.18 -10.00 8.16
CA PRO A 101 4.38 -10.10 7.34
C PRO A 101 5.68 -10.09 8.17
N PRO A 102 6.67 -10.96 7.86
CA PRO A 102 7.85 -11.20 8.70
C PRO A 102 8.95 -10.16 8.48
N PHE A 103 8.61 -8.89 8.65
CA PHE A 103 9.53 -7.76 8.60
C PHE A 103 9.03 -6.63 9.51
N SER A 104 9.95 -5.75 9.94
CA SER A 104 9.69 -4.65 10.86
C SER A 104 8.50 -3.79 10.45
N GLU A 105 7.81 -3.24 11.44
CA GLU A 105 6.57 -2.48 11.25
C GLU A 105 6.83 -1.16 10.51
N TYR A 106 7.70 -0.30 11.04
CA TYR A 106 7.82 1.08 10.60
C TYR A 106 8.77 1.26 9.40
N VAL A 107 8.41 1.94 8.31
CA VAL A 107 7.07 2.47 7.96
C VAL A 107 6.24 1.44 7.18
N SER A 108 4.95 1.70 6.99
CA SER A 108 4.09 0.92 6.12
C SER A 108 4.52 1.01 4.66
N GLY A 109 4.88 -0.14 4.08
CA GLY A 109 5.23 -0.23 2.66
C GLY A 109 4.03 -0.05 1.75
N HIS A 110 2.86 -0.59 2.11
CA HIS A 110 1.65 -0.38 1.32
C HIS A 110 1.32 1.11 1.21
N SER A 111 1.43 1.85 2.32
CA SER A 111 1.23 3.30 2.34
C SER A 111 2.23 4.03 1.44
N ALA A 112 3.52 3.67 1.53
CA ALA A 112 4.56 4.29 0.71
C ALA A 112 4.40 4.00 -0.79
N PHE A 113 4.17 2.75 -1.19
CA PHE A 113 4.11 2.39 -2.61
C PHE A 113 2.86 2.93 -3.27
N SER A 114 1.71 2.84 -2.59
CA SER A 114 0.45 3.36 -3.11
C SER A 114 0.50 4.88 -3.28
N MET A 115 1.06 5.61 -2.31
CA MET A 115 1.19 7.07 -2.43
C MET A 115 2.23 7.48 -3.46
N ALA A 116 3.32 6.72 -3.63
CA ALA A 116 4.29 6.97 -4.71
C ALA A 116 3.64 6.83 -6.09
N ALA A 117 2.90 5.73 -6.32
CA ALA A 117 2.15 5.51 -7.56
C ALA A 117 1.10 6.61 -7.79
N ALA A 118 0.28 6.92 -6.77
CA ALA A 118 -0.73 7.97 -6.86
C ALA A 118 -0.14 9.35 -7.17
N THR A 119 1.04 9.66 -6.61
CA THR A 119 1.75 10.92 -6.86
C THR A 119 2.19 11.01 -8.32
N VAL A 120 2.76 9.94 -8.88
CA VAL A 120 3.16 9.90 -10.29
C VAL A 120 1.94 9.95 -11.21
N LEU A 121 0.90 9.16 -10.95
CA LEU A 121 -0.30 9.12 -11.79
C LEU A 121 -1.00 10.48 -11.86
N LYS A 122 -1.09 11.17 -10.71
CA LYS A 122 -1.61 12.54 -10.65
C LYS A 122 -0.74 13.50 -11.48
N ALA A 123 0.58 13.43 -11.31
CA ALA A 123 1.50 14.34 -11.98
C ALA A 123 1.57 14.10 -13.50
N TYR A 124 1.49 12.84 -13.93
CA TYR A 124 1.53 12.46 -15.35
C TYR A 124 0.25 12.85 -16.08
N THR A 125 -0.91 12.58 -15.50
CA THR A 125 -2.21 12.88 -16.14
C THR A 125 -2.60 14.36 -16.02
N GLY A 126 -1.91 15.13 -15.16
CA GLY A 126 -2.28 16.51 -14.83
C GLY A 126 -3.59 16.61 -14.03
N SER A 127 -4.18 15.49 -13.61
CA SER A 127 -5.46 15.41 -12.92
C SER A 127 -5.36 14.48 -11.73
N ASN A 128 -6.09 14.78 -10.64
CA ASN A 128 -6.21 13.85 -9.53
C ASN A 128 -7.31 12.80 -9.74
N GLN A 129 -8.09 12.90 -10.82
CA GLN A 129 -9.18 11.98 -11.10
C GLN A 129 -8.64 10.57 -11.34
N PHE A 130 -9.21 9.60 -10.63
CA PHE A 130 -8.97 8.18 -10.86
C PHE A 130 -10.22 7.55 -11.48
N GLY A 131 -11.36 7.58 -10.76
CA GLY A 131 -12.63 7.06 -11.27
C GLY A 131 -12.69 5.53 -11.34
N TYR A 132 -11.81 4.85 -10.60
CA TYR A 132 -11.80 3.39 -10.54
C TYR A 132 -12.76 2.88 -9.48
N PHE A 133 -13.33 1.71 -9.70
CA PHE A 133 -14.14 1.02 -8.72
C PHE A 133 -13.82 -0.47 -8.70
N TYR A 134 -14.12 -1.12 -7.58
CA TYR A 134 -14.01 -2.56 -7.41
C TYR A 134 -15.28 -3.10 -6.75
N MET A 135 -15.96 -4.01 -7.44
CA MET A 135 -17.06 -4.77 -6.85
C MET A 135 -16.52 -6.00 -6.13
N GLN A 136 -16.58 -5.99 -4.81
CA GLN A 136 -16.37 -7.19 -4.00
C GLN A 136 -17.61 -8.07 -4.10
N ARG A 137 -17.44 -9.29 -4.63
CA ARG A 137 -18.51 -10.29 -4.81
C ARG A 137 -18.23 -11.60 -4.09
N LYS A 138 -17.08 -11.69 -3.44
CA LYS A 138 -16.66 -12.90 -2.75
C LYS A 138 -16.59 -12.63 -1.25
N PRO A 139 -16.80 -13.67 -0.40
CA PRO A 139 -16.64 -13.54 1.03
C PRO A 139 -15.27 -12.97 1.43
N LEU A 140 -15.22 -12.34 2.60
CA LEU A 140 -13.96 -11.84 3.16
C LEU A 140 -13.00 -13.01 3.35
N THR A 141 -11.72 -12.79 3.07
CA THR A 141 -10.72 -13.87 3.23
C THR A 141 -10.39 -14.09 4.70
N ALA A 142 -10.33 -13.02 5.51
CA ALA A 142 -10.14 -13.12 6.96
C ALA A 142 -11.37 -13.64 7.70
N ASP A 143 -12.57 -13.36 7.20
CA ASP A 143 -13.83 -13.77 7.84
C ASP A 143 -14.82 -14.36 6.81
N PRO A 144 -14.57 -15.58 6.29
CA PRO A 144 -15.42 -16.17 5.25
C PRO A 144 -16.89 -16.43 5.65
N PRO A 145 -17.21 -16.78 6.91
CA PRO A 145 -18.60 -16.94 7.34
C PRO A 145 -19.39 -15.63 7.35
N GLU A 146 -18.71 -14.48 7.46
CA GLU A 146 -19.36 -13.18 7.32
C GLU A 146 -19.89 -13.03 5.89
N GLU A 147 -21.21 -12.85 5.76
CA GLU A 147 -21.84 -12.57 4.48
C GLU A 147 -21.41 -11.18 4.01
N ALA A 148 -20.30 -11.13 3.27
CA ALA A 148 -19.94 -9.95 2.52
C ALA A 148 -20.98 -9.75 1.43
N LEU A 149 -21.93 -8.85 1.67
CA LEU A 149 -22.80 -8.30 0.63
C LEU A 149 -21.97 -7.85 -0.58
N VAL A 150 -22.63 -7.64 -1.72
CA VAL A 150 -21.98 -6.97 -2.86
C VAL A 150 -21.59 -5.56 -2.41
N ILE A 151 -20.30 -5.36 -2.13
CA ILE A 151 -19.74 -4.07 -1.72
C ILE A 151 -19.07 -3.43 -2.94
N LEU A 152 -19.53 -2.22 -3.28
CA LEU A 152 -18.89 -1.38 -4.28
C LEU A 152 -17.89 -0.44 -3.60
N LEU A 153 -16.60 -0.64 -3.88
CA LEU A 153 -15.53 0.30 -3.51
C LEU A 153 -15.32 1.27 -4.66
N VAL A 154 -15.31 2.58 -4.39
CA VAL A 154 -15.12 3.63 -5.40
C VAL A 154 -13.99 4.55 -4.97
N TRP A 155 -13.07 4.85 -5.89
CA TRP A 155 -12.00 5.81 -5.68
C TRP A 155 -12.07 6.90 -6.74
N ASN A 156 -12.60 8.05 -6.33
CA ASN A 156 -12.72 9.22 -7.20
C ASN A 156 -11.35 9.79 -7.55
N THR A 157 -10.40 9.75 -6.62
CA THR A 157 -9.03 10.23 -6.82
C THR A 157 -7.96 9.19 -6.55
N PHE A 158 -6.78 9.39 -7.15
CA PHE A 158 -5.61 8.53 -6.87
C PHE A 158 -5.22 8.57 -5.40
N ARG A 159 -5.41 9.74 -4.77
CA ARG A 159 -5.18 9.92 -3.33
C ARG A 159 -6.12 9.05 -2.52
N ASP A 160 -7.41 8.99 -2.85
CA ASP A 160 -8.38 8.17 -2.12
C ASP A 160 -7.96 6.70 -2.15
N ALA A 161 -7.58 6.19 -3.32
CA ALA A 161 -7.09 4.82 -3.47
C ALA A 161 -5.83 4.55 -2.61
N ALA A 162 -4.90 5.51 -2.55
CA ALA A 162 -3.70 5.38 -1.74
C ALA A 162 -3.98 5.46 -0.23
N PHE A 163 -4.90 6.32 0.20
CA PHE A 163 -5.34 6.41 1.58
C PHE A 163 -6.07 5.13 2.02
N ASP A 164 -7.01 4.63 1.23
CA ASP A 164 -7.69 3.36 1.54
C ASP A 164 -6.74 2.17 1.59
N ALA A 165 -5.74 2.14 0.70
CA ALA A 165 -4.68 1.12 0.77
C ALA A 165 -3.90 1.22 2.08
N SER A 166 -3.62 2.43 2.57
CA SER A 166 -2.96 2.70 3.84
C SER A 166 -3.85 2.29 5.02
N GLU A 167 -5.07 2.81 5.12
CA GLU A 167 -6.03 2.53 6.20
C GLU A 167 -6.35 1.04 6.31
N SER A 168 -6.37 0.32 5.18
CA SER A 168 -6.56 -1.14 5.20
C SER A 168 -5.52 -1.90 6.04
N ARG A 169 -4.37 -1.30 6.34
CA ARG A 169 -3.33 -1.89 7.20
C ARG A 169 -3.63 -1.74 8.69
N LEU A 170 -4.43 -0.74 9.06
CA LEU A 170 -4.99 -0.58 10.42
C LEU A 170 -6.16 -1.53 10.62
N TYR A 171 -7.06 -1.62 9.63
CA TYR A 171 -8.16 -2.58 9.69
C TYR A 171 -7.65 -4.02 9.74
N GLY A 172 -6.61 -4.34 8.95
CA GLY A 172 -5.90 -5.62 9.05
C GLY A 172 -5.05 -5.79 10.31
N SER A 173 -4.95 -4.75 11.16
CA SER A 173 -4.25 -4.72 12.46
C SER A 173 -2.78 -5.15 12.42
N ILE A 174 -2.05 -4.73 11.38
CA ILE A 174 -0.65 -5.12 11.14
C ILE A 174 0.32 -3.93 11.05
N HIS A 175 -0.19 -2.70 11.10
CA HIS A 175 0.58 -1.48 11.22
C HIS A 175 0.01 -0.59 12.33
N PHE A 176 0.84 0.27 12.90
CA PHE A 176 0.38 1.39 13.74
C PHE A 176 0.03 2.60 12.85
N TYR A 177 -0.77 3.53 13.37
CA TYR A 177 -1.23 4.70 12.63
C TYR A 177 -0.06 5.55 12.13
N GLU A 178 0.93 5.77 12.98
CA GLU A 178 2.13 6.57 12.69
C GLU A 178 2.97 5.92 11.58
N GLY A 179 3.04 4.59 11.54
CA GLY A 179 3.70 3.83 10.48
C GLY A 179 3.03 4.03 9.12
N ASN A 180 1.71 4.19 9.09
CA ASN A 180 0.94 4.52 7.90
C ASN A 180 1.18 5.96 7.45
N VAL A 181 1.04 6.95 8.35
CA VAL A 181 1.23 8.38 8.06
C VAL A 181 2.63 8.62 7.48
N ALA A 182 3.67 8.14 8.16
CA ALA A 182 5.04 8.28 7.70
C ALA A 182 5.30 7.53 6.37
N GLY A 183 4.60 6.42 6.14
CA GLY A 183 4.61 5.71 4.87
C GLY A 183 4.04 6.56 3.72
N LEU A 184 2.85 7.16 3.91
CA LEU A 184 2.23 8.04 2.93
C LEU A 184 3.13 9.23 2.59
N GLU A 185 3.67 9.92 3.61
CA GLU A 185 4.57 11.05 3.40
C GLU A 185 5.83 10.67 2.60
N ARG A 186 6.43 9.53 2.95
CA ARG A 186 7.60 8.99 2.23
C ARG A 186 7.25 8.67 0.78
N GLY A 187 6.12 8.02 0.54
CA GLY A 187 5.63 7.70 -0.80
C GLY A 187 5.46 8.95 -1.67
N LYS A 188 4.86 10.01 -1.11
CA LYS A 188 4.71 11.30 -1.81
C LYS A 188 6.05 11.90 -2.22
N LYS A 189 7.05 11.88 -1.33
CA LYS A 189 8.40 12.39 -1.61
C LYS A 189 9.08 11.59 -2.72
N MET A 190 9.06 10.26 -2.63
CA MET A 190 9.71 9.39 -3.63
C MET A 190 9.02 9.47 -4.99
N GLY A 191 7.68 9.51 -5.02
CA GLY A 191 6.93 9.71 -6.26
C GLY A 191 7.21 11.04 -6.94
N THR A 192 7.34 12.13 -6.16
CA THR A 192 7.70 13.45 -6.70
C THR A 192 9.09 13.43 -7.33
N ASN A 193 10.09 12.90 -6.61
CA ASN A 193 11.48 12.85 -7.08
C ASN A 193 11.63 11.97 -8.32
N ALA A 194 11.04 10.78 -8.31
CA ALA A 194 11.10 9.85 -9.43
C ALA A 194 10.42 10.43 -10.68
N PHE A 195 9.29 11.11 -10.52
CA PHE A 195 8.62 11.77 -11.65
C PHE A 195 9.46 12.91 -12.24
N GLN A 196 10.03 13.78 -11.40
CA GLN A 196 10.92 14.85 -11.85
C GLN A 196 12.11 14.27 -12.65
N LYS A 197 12.73 13.20 -12.13
CA LYS A 197 13.85 12.54 -12.82
C LYS A 197 13.41 11.89 -14.14
N ALA A 198 12.25 11.25 -14.18
CA ALA A 198 11.68 10.70 -15.42
C ALA A 198 11.44 11.79 -16.48
N GLN A 199 10.97 12.98 -16.07
CA GLN A 199 10.80 14.11 -16.98
C GLN A 199 12.14 14.66 -17.49
N ALA A 200 13.17 14.71 -16.64
CA ALA A 200 14.50 15.09 -17.08
C ALA A 200 15.05 14.14 -18.16
N TYR A 201 14.86 12.81 -17.99
CA TYR A 201 15.25 11.83 -19.01
C TYR A 201 14.49 12.06 -20.32
N ARG A 202 13.18 12.31 -20.23
CA ARG A 202 12.35 12.62 -21.41
C ARG A 202 12.83 13.88 -22.14
N ALA A 203 13.26 14.90 -21.40
CA ALA A 203 13.75 16.15 -21.96
C ALA A 203 15.22 16.09 -22.44
N GLY A 204 15.92 14.97 -22.24
CA GLY A 204 17.35 14.86 -22.55
C GLY A 204 18.24 15.75 -21.68
N THR A 205 17.77 16.15 -20.49
CA THR A 205 18.44 17.11 -19.59
C THR A 205 19.18 16.45 -18.43
N VAL A 206 19.12 15.11 -18.32
CA VAL A 206 19.88 14.39 -17.31
C VAL A 206 21.36 14.49 -17.66
N ALA A 207 22.13 15.09 -16.75
CA ALA A 207 23.59 15.06 -16.84
C ALA A 207 24.04 13.61 -16.98
N GLN A 208 24.84 13.33 -18.00
CA GLN A 208 25.50 12.03 -18.06
C GLN A 208 26.42 11.95 -16.85
N PRO A 209 26.31 10.90 -16.00
CA PRO A 209 27.33 10.68 -14.99
C PRO A 209 28.66 10.58 -15.73
N ALA A 210 29.71 11.19 -15.17
CA ALA A 210 31.06 10.90 -15.62
C ALA A 210 31.22 9.38 -15.53
N VAL A 211 31.31 8.74 -16.69
CA VAL A 211 31.45 7.30 -16.79
C VAL A 211 32.90 6.99 -16.40
N GLU A 212 33.16 6.87 -15.10
CA GLU A 212 34.38 6.24 -14.60
C GLU A 212 34.14 4.74 -14.59
N TRP A 213 34.34 4.10 -15.75
CA TRP A 213 34.61 2.67 -15.81
C TRP A 213 36.10 2.43 -15.51
N LEU A 214 36.54 2.65 -14.27
CA LEU A 214 37.80 2.10 -13.73
C LEU A 214 37.68 1.93 -12.22
#